data_AF-A0A920C488-F1
#
_entry.id   AF-A0A920C488-F1
#
_cell.length_a   1.000
_cell.length_b   1.000
_cell.length_c   1.000
_cell.angle_alpha   90.00
_cell.angle_beta   90.00
_cell.angle_gamma   90.00
#
_symmetry.space_group_name_H-M   'P 1'
#
loop_
_entity.id
_entity.type
_entity.pdbx_description
1 polymer ?
#
loop_
_entity_poly.entity_id
_entity_poly.type
_entity_poly.pdbx_seq_one_letter_code
_entity_poly.pdbx_strand_id
1 'polypeptide(L)' 'MSDVEVKQRKEHLIKGLKRLGIYHTSDGRKIEDCSLYTLEWTNISVRYGLANESY' A
#
# COMPACT_ATOMS: atom_id res chain seq x y z
N MET A 1 10.96 -0.36 -16.40
CA MET A 1 11.13 -0.73 -14.99
C MET A 1 11.69 -2.13 -14.96
N SER A 2 12.86 -2.29 -14.37
CA SER A 2 13.45 -3.60 -14.09
C SER A 2 12.70 -4.30 -12.95
N ASP A 3 12.75 -5.63 -12.91
CA ASP A 3 12.17 -6.42 -11.81
C ASP A 3 12.67 -5.99 -10.42
N VAL A 4 13.91 -5.49 -10.34
CA VAL A 4 14.50 -4.96 -9.11
C VAL A 4 13.79 -3.69 -8.65
N GLU A 5 13.51 -2.75 -9.55
CA GLU A 5 12.79 -1.51 -9.23
C GLU A 5 11.35 -1.80 -8.77
N VAL A 6 10.68 -2.76 -9.43
CA VAL A 6 9.33 -3.19 -9.06
C VAL A 6 9.32 -3.79 -7.65
N LYS A 7 10.29 -4.65 -7.34
CA LYS A 7 10.42 -5.27 -6.01
C LYS A 7 10.67 -4.22 -4.92
N GLN A 8 11.65 -3.33 -5.13
CA GLN A 8 11.97 -2.27 -4.18
C GLN A 8 10.75 -1.36 -3.93
N ARG A 9 10.00 -1.03 -4.98
CA ARG A 9 8.78 -0.22 -4.85
C ARG A 9 7.70 -0.95 -4.06
N LYS A 10 7.46 -2.24 -4.32
CA LYS A 10 6.52 -3.06 -3.53
C LYS A 10 6.91 -3.07 -2.05
N GLU A 11 8.18 -3.32 -1.74
CA GLU A 11 8.66 -3.38 -0.36
C GLU A 11 8.50 -2.04 0.36
N HIS A 12 8.77 -0.93 -0.33
CA HIS A 12 8.56 0.41 0.23
C HIS A 12 7.10 0.64 0.61
N LEU A 13 6.16 0.33 -0.30
CA LEU A 13 4.73 0.51 -0.06
C LEU A 13 4.21 -0.39 1.06
N ILE A 14 4.61 -1.65 1.07
CA ILE A 14 4.23 -2.60 2.13
C ILE A 14 4.72 -2.08 3.49
N LYS A 15 5.97 -1.63 3.60
CA LYS A 15 6.48 -1.05 4.84
C LYS A 15 5.71 0.21 5.27
N GLY A 16 5.36 1.08 4.32
CA GLY A 16 4.55 2.27 4.59
C GLY A 16 3.16 1.92 5.12
N LEU A 17 2.47 0.99 4.48
CA LEU A 17 1.14 0.53 4.89
C LEU A 17 1.17 -0.17 6.25
N LYS A 18 2.15 -1.04 6.51
CA LYS A 18 2.31 -1.71 7.82
C LYS A 18 2.55 -0.69 8.94
N ARG A 19 3.32 0.37 8.71
CA ARG A 19 3.54 1.45 9.69
C ARG A 19 2.26 2.22 10.04
N LEU A 20 1.31 2.29 9.11
CA LEU A 20 -0.01 2.87 9.32
C LEU A 20 -1.02 1.87 9.94
N GLY A 21 -0.57 0.67 10.32
CA GLY A 21 -1.44 -0.38 10.88
C GLY A 21 -2.25 -1.14 9.83
N ILE A 22 -1.93 -0.99 8.54
CA ILE A 22 -2.66 -1.63 7.46
C ILE A 22 -1.92 -2.89 7.00
N TYR A 23 -2.60 -4.03 7.13
CA TYR A 23 -2.08 -5.35 6.78
C TYR A 23 -2.88 -6.03 5.67
N HIS A 24 -4.11 -5.58 5.47
CA HIS A 24 -5.04 -6.09 4.47
C HIS A 24 -5.57 -4.94 3.64
N THR A 25 -5.83 -5.24 2.37
CA THR A 25 -6.56 -4.35 1.46
C THR A 25 -8.05 -4.36 1.79
N SER A 26 -8.80 -3.41 1.24
CA SER A 26 -10.26 -3.32 1.44
C SER A 26 -11.02 -4.56 0.94
N ASP A 27 -10.43 -5.34 0.02
CA ASP A 27 -11.01 -6.60 -0.46
C ASP A 27 -10.64 -7.82 0.40
N GLY A 28 -9.83 -7.63 1.45
CA GLY A 28 -9.43 -8.67 2.40
C GLY A 28 -8.11 -9.37 2.07
N ARG A 29 -7.51 -9.15 0.89
CA ARG A 29 -6.17 -9.69 0.57
C ARG A 29 -5.08 -9.06 1.43
N LYS A 30 -4.12 -9.88 1.83
CA LYS A 30 -2.88 -9.41 2.47
C LYS A 30 -2.10 -8.52 1.50
N ILE A 31 -1.55 -7.42 2.01
CA ILE A 31 -0.77 -6.47 1.20
C ILE A 31 0.50 -7.11 0.61
N GLU A 32 1.03 -8.17 1.24
CA GLU A 32 2.24 -8.87 0.77
C GLU A 32 1.99 -9.66 -0.52
N ASP A 33 0.78 -10.22 -0.66
CA ASP A 33 0.34 -10.99 -1.82
C ASP A 33 -0.20 -10.10 -2.96
N CYS A 34 -0.29 -8.79 -2.74
CA CYS A 34 -0.87 -7.87 -3.72
C CYS A 34 0.11 -7.47 -4.83
N SER A 35 -0.44 -7.13 -6.00
CA SER A 35 0.33 -6.53 -7.09
C SER A 35 0.83 -5.13 -6.72
N LEU A 36 1.87 -4.64 -7.40
CA LEU A 36 2.34 -3.26 -7.21
C LEU A 36 1.22 -2.23 -7.45
N TYR A 37 0.42 -2.45 -8.49
CA TYR A 37 -0.73 -1.59 -8.81
C TYR A 37 -1.72 -1.51 -7.65
N THR A 38 -2.11 -2.66 -7.08
CA THR A 38 -3.03 -2.72 -5.94
C THR A 38 -2.45 -2.00 -4.72
N LEU A 39 -1.15 -2.15 -4.46
CA LEU A 39 -0.46 -1.50 -3.35
C LEU A 39 -0.41 0.02 -3.49
N GLU A 40 -0.13 0.53 -4.69
CA GLU A 40 -0.11 1.97 -4.97
C GLU A 40 -1.50 2.57 -4.72
N TRP A 41 -2.55 1.95 -5.26
CA TRP A 41 -3.93 2.39 -5.02
C TRP A 41 -4.35 2.33 -3.56
N THR A 42 -3.97 1.27 -2.85
CA THR A 42 -4.25 1.14 -1.42
C THR A 42 -3.57 2.27 -0.65
N ASN A 43 -2.28 2.54 -0.91
CA ASN A 43 -1.55 3.63 -0.26
C ASN A 43 -2.15 5.01 -0.58
N ILE A 44 -2.61 5.23 -1.82
CA ILE A 44 -3.31 6.46 -2.19
C ILE A 44 -4.61 6.60 -1.40
N SER A 45 -5.48 5.58 -1.44
CA SER A 45 -6.78 5.60 -0.75
C SER A 45 -6.62 5.85 0.75
N VAL A 46 -5.63 5.21 1.37
CA VAL A 46 -5.33 5.37 2.80
C VAL A 46 -4.91 6.80 3.12
N ARG A 47 -4.00 7.38 2.31
CA ARG A 47 -3.55 8.76 2.52
C ARG A 47 -4.68 9.78 2.35
N TYR A 48 -5.56 9.55 1.38
CA TYR A 48 -6.75 10.40 1.20
C TYR A 48 -7.73 10.25 2.38
N GLY A 49 -7.98 9.03 2.86
CA GLY A 49 -8.80 8.79 4.06
C GLY A 49 -8.26 9.54 5.27
N LEU A 50 -6.97 9.36 5.59
CA LEU A 50 -6.31 10.03 6.71
C LEU A 50 -6.33 11.56 6.60
N ALA A 51 -6.15 12.10 5.39
CA ALA A 51 -6.23 13.54 5.16
C ALA A 51 -7.65 14.08 5.36
N ASN A 52 -8.68 13.28 5.08
CA ASN A 52 -10.08 13.67 5.17
C ASN A 52 -10.68 13.45 6.57
N GLU A 53 -10.06 12.59 7.41
CA GLU A 53 -10.42 12.38 8.83
C GLU A 53 -9.81 13.42 9.78
N SER A 54 -8.97 14.34 9.28
CA SER A 54 -8.31 15.38 10.09
C SER A 54 -9.15 16.66 10.29
N TYR A 55 -10.49 16.57 10.26
CA TYR A 55 -11.42 17.72 10.35
C TYR A 55 -12.46 17.56 11.46
#